data_AF-X1GK06-F1
#
_entry.id   AF-X1GK06-F1
#
_cell.length_a   1.000
_cell.length_b   1.000
_cell.length_c   1.000
_cell.angle_alpha   90.00
_cell.angle_beta   90.00
_cell.angle_gamma   90.00
#
_symmetry.space_group_name_H-M   'P 1'
#
loop_
_entity.id
_entity.type
_entity.pdbx_description
1 polymer ?
#
loop_
_entity_poly.entity_id
_entity_poly.type
_entity_poly.pdbx_seq_one_letter_code
_entity_poly.pdbx_strand_id
1 'polypeptide(L)'
;PELIGGFLSAVSSFGKEMATQEALNEISYGDKMLLLADGEYIRVALVLGRKASLILHRHLKEFIDTFGKMFKDDLPNWRGQLNPFKNAGLIVDEILNTSIILPHQLSYDSSSVKDLKNPHARDVLKVAHSCCEETEREFLFIATLLEEASERTNKDTAEIFMGIKELRDKKILIPIEISAIEAQPVSQQEINLINQKVTSLTNLSNEEKQNLVNFLTQLGPMEREAYLSSLTKQHEIVSAPIKTTIGTIIVDNMKSAKKGVKELSKRAKIAKGKNNYQKTIEL
;
A
#
# COMPACT_ATOMS: atom_id res chain seq x y z
N PRO A 1 -9.12 -14.04 -13.57
CA PRO A 1 -8.44 -13.58 -14.82
C PRO A 1 -8.97 -12.23 -15.37
N GLU A 2 -10.29 -12.03 -15.45
CA GLU A 2 -10.89 -10.81 -16.03
C GLU A 2 -10.76 -9.54 -15.16
N LEU A 3 -10.82 -9.66 -13.83
CA LEU A 3 -10.69 -8.52 -12.91
C LEU A 3 -9.30 -7.85 -12.99
N ILE A 4 -8.23 -8.63 -13.10
CA ILE A 4 -6.86 -8.10 -13.23
C ILE A 4 -6.66 -7.52 -14.64
N GLY A 5 -7.21 -8.16 -15.68
CA GLY A 5 -7.17 -7.65 -17.05
C GLY A 5 -7.94 -6.32 -17.22
N GLY A 6 -9.10 -6.20 -16.57
CA GLY A 6 -9.89 -4.97 -16.51
C GLY A 6 -9.24 -3.87 -15.66
N PHE A 7 -8.59 -4.24 -14.56
CA PHE A 7 -7.84 -3.29 -13.73
C PHE A 7 -6.59 -2.78 -14.46
N LEU A 8 -5.80 -3.66 -15.09
CA LEU A 8 -4.61 -3.28 -15.84
C LEU A 8 -4.94 -2.47 -17.09
N SER A 9 -6.05 -2.77 -17.78
CA SER A 9 -6.51 -1.96 -18.90
C SER A 9 -7.00 -0.58 -18.45
N ALA A 10 -7.74 -0.51 -17.33
CA ALA A 10 -8.16 0.74 -16.70
C ALA A 10 -6.98 1.58 -16.21
N VAL A 11 -5.95 0.96 -15.60
CA VAL A 11 -4.70 1.61 -15.17
C VAL A 11 -3.89 2.08 -16.38
N SER A 12 -3.86 1.33 -17.48
CA SER A 12 -3.18 1.70 -18.73
C SER A 12 -3.86 2.86 -19.45
N SER A 13 -5.21 2.89 -19.49
CA SER A 13 -5.95 4.06 -19.97
C SER A 13 -5.76 5.26 -19.06
N PHE A 14 -5.75 5.05 -17.73
CA PHE A 14 -5.45 6.09 -16.74
C PHE A 14 -4.06 6.70 -16.93
N GLY A 15 -3.04 5.87 -17.17
CA GLY A 15 -1.66 6.32 -17.36
C GLY A 15 -1.49 7.25 -18.56
N LYS A 16 -2.30 7.10 -19.61
CA LYS A 16 -2.30 7.98 -20.79
C LYS A 16 -2.96 9.34 -20.52
N GLU A 17 -4.03 9.39 -19.73
CA GLU A 17 -4.69 10.65 -19.35
C GLU A 17 -3.87 11.43 -18.30
N MET A 18 -3.17 10.71 -17.41
CA MET A 18 -2.33 11.26 -16.34
C MET A 18 -1.05 11.97 -16.78
N ALA A 19 -0.56 11.75 -18.00
CA ALA A 19 0.64 12.43 -18.52
C ALA A 19 0.50 13.96 -18.60
N THR A 20 -0.70 14.48 -18.35
CA THR A 20 -1.06 15.89 -18.48
C THR A 20 -1.27 16.62 -17.14
N GLN A 21 -1.24 15.93 -15.99
CA GLN A 21 -1.53 16.55 -14.69
C GLN A 21 -0.36 16.41 -13.72
N GLU A 22 0.07 17.54 -13.18
CA GLU A 22 1.18 17.65 -12.23
C GLU A 22 0.74 17.47 -10.79
N ALA A 23 1.50 16.67 -10.03
CA ALA A 23 1.50 16.63 -8.57
C ALA A 23 0.18 16.21 -7.88
N LEU A 24 0.21 15.04 -7.21
CA LEU A 24 -0.88 14.53 -6.35
C LEU A 24 -2.28 14.76 -6.95
N ASN A 25 -2.57 14.00 -7.99
CA ASN A 25 -3.80 14.17 -8.75
C ASN A 25 -4.88 13.28 -8.15
N GLU A 26 -5.90 13.91 -7.56
CA GLU A 26 -7.19 13.26 -7.35
C GLU A 26 -7.88 13.14 -8.71
N ILE A 27 -8.25 11.92 -9.11
CA ILE A 27 -9.07 11.70 -10.29
C ILE A 27 -10.38 11.03 -9.87
N SER A 28 -11.50 11.64 -10.24
CA SER A 28 -12.81 11.00 -10.09
C SER A 28 -13.11 10.14 -11.32
N TYR A 29 -13.44 8.86 -11.10
CA TYR A 29 -13.89 7.93 -12.13
C TYR A 29 -15.16 7.21 -11.67
N GLY A 30 -16.31 7.61 -12.21
CA GLY A 30 -17.60 7.11 -11.77
C GLY A 30 -17.89 7.48 -10.30
N ASP A 31 -18.17 6.47 -9.47
CA ASP A 31 -18.38 6.60 -8.02
C ASP A 31 -17.08 6.44 -7.20
N LYS A 32 -15.94 6.24 -7.88
CA LYS A 32 -14.63 6.07 -7.23
C LYS A 32 -13.77 7.31 -7.43
N MET A 33 -12.85 7.51 -6.51
CA MET A 33 -11.80 8.50 -6.61
C MET A 33 -10.44 7.81 -6.48
N LEU A 34 -9.52 8.14 -7.39
CA LEU A 34 -8.15 7.69 -7.34
C LEU A 34 -7.28 8.80 -6.75
N LEU A 35 -6.64 8.51 -5.63
CA LEU A 35 -5.60 9.36 -5.08
C LEU A 35 -4.24 8.81 -5.53
N LEU A 36 -3.50 9.61 -6.29
CA LEU A 36 -2.23 9.19 -6.89
C LEU A 36 -1.07 9.96 -6.30
N ALA A 37 0.05 9.28 -6.09
CA ALA A 37 1.31 9.91 -5.74
C ALA A 37 2.47 9.28 -6.51
N ASP A 38 3.47 10.10 -6.80
CA ASP A 38 4.65 9.75 -7.58
C ASP A 38 5.91 9.82 -6.71
N GLY A 39 6.72 8.77 -6.78
CA GLY A 39 8.10 8.73 -6.32
C GLY A 39 9.07 8.61 -7.49
N GLU A 40 10.37 8.54 -7.20
CA GLU A 40 11.40 8.46 -8.25
C GLU A 40 11.29 7.18 -9.10
N TYR A 41 11.03 6.04 -8.47
CA TYR A 41 10.95 4.72 -9.13
C TYR A 41 9.58 4.04 -9.00
N ILE A 42 8.63 4.65 -8.28
CA ILE A 42 7.34 4.05 -7.97
C ILE A 42 6.21 5.05 -8.18
N ARG A 43 5.03 4.55 -8.56
CA ARG A 43 3.77 5.29 -8.58
C ARG A 43 2.74 4.49 -7.80
N VAL A 44 1.99 5.16 -6.95
CA VAL A 44 1.01 4.51 -6.06
C VAL A 44 -0.34 5.17 -6.26
N ALA A 45 -1.38 4.34 -6.36
CA ALA A 45 -2.77 4.78 -6.50
C ALA A 45 -3.63 4.15 -5.41
N LEU A 46 -4.37 4.96 -4.68
CA LEU A 46 -5.40 4.51 -3.75
C LEU A 46 -6.78 4.66 -4.41
N VAL A 47 -7.52 3.57 -4.49
CA VAL A 47 -8.91 3.57 -4.97
C VAL A 47 -9.85 3.80 -3.78
N LEU A 48 -10.56 4.91 -3.79
CA LEU A 48 -11.39 5.37 -2.69
C LEU A 48 -12.85 5.47 -3.13
N GLY A 49 -13.78 5.11 -2.24
CA GLY A 49 -15.21 5.30 -2.49
C GLY A 49 -15.68 6.75 -2.24
N ARG A 50 -14.81 7.60 -1.72
CA ARG A 50 -15.08 9.01 -1.37
C ARG A 50 -13.80 9.83 -1.52
N LYS A 51 -13.93 11.16 -1.42
CA LYS A 51 -12.79 12.08 -1.45
C LYS A 51 -11.78 11.77 -0.34
N ALA A 52 -10.48 11.91 -0.64
CA ALA A 52 -9.40 11.66 0.27
C ALA A 52 -9.37 12.74 1.34
N SER A 53 -9.05 12.34 2.56
CA SER A 53 -8.71 13.28 3.62
C SER A 53 -7.27 13.77 3.43
N LEU A 54 -6.95 14.93 4.02
CA LEU A 54 -5.57 15.43 4.08
C LEU A 54 -4.62 14.43 4.76
N ILE A 55 -5.14 13.61 5.68
CA ILE A 55 -4.39 12.56 6.35
C ILE A 55 -3.99 11.47 5.36
N LEU A 56 -4.92 11.02 4.51
CA LEU A 56 -4.63 10.04 3.45
C LEU A 56 -3.60 10.55 2.44
N HIS A 57 -3.67 11.84 2.07
CA HIS A 57 -2.63 12.48 1.24
C HIS A 57 -1.25 12.38 1.90
N ARG A 58 -1.16 12.69 3.20
CA ARG A 58 0.10 12.60 3.94
C ARG A 58 0.59 11.16 4.04
N HIS A 59 -0.28 10.21 4.36
CA HIS A 59 0.08 8.80 4.48
C HIS A 59 0.54 8.24 3.13
N LEU A 60 -0.11 8.60 2.02
CA LEU A 60 0.33 8.15 0.70
C LEU A 60 1.72 8.69 0.34
N LYS A 61 2.01 9.95 0.68
CA LYS A 61 3.35 10.53 0.51
C LYS A 61 4.39 9.82 1.40
N GLU A 62 4.05 9.60 2.67
CA GLU A 62 4.89 8.88 3.63
C GLU A 62 5.17 7.45 3.16
N PHE A 63 4.17 6.78 2.58
CA PHE A 63 4.34 5.46 1.98
C PHE A 63 5.36 5.49 0.84
N ILE A 64 5.26 6.45 -0.09
CA ILE A 64 6.22 6.56 -1.18
C ILE A 64 7.64 6.79 -0.68
N ASP A 65 7.81 7.71 0.27
CA ASP A 65 9.11 8.02 0.85
C ASP A 65 9.70 6.82 1.59
N THR A 66 8.87 6.08 2.34
CA THR A 66 9.28 4.91 3.12
C THR A 66 9.61 3.72 2.22
N PHE A 67 8.76 3.43 1.23
CA PHE A 67 8.98 2.37 0.24
C PHE A 67 10.25 2.64 -0.57
N GLY A 68 10.41 3.87 -1.07
CA GLY A 68 11.58 4.29 -1.85
C GLY A 68 12.89 4.17 -1.06
N LYS A 69 12.87 4.46 0.25
CA LYS A 69 14.02 4.27 1.14
C LYS A 69 14.29 2.79 1.42
N MET A 70 13.25 2.02 1.71
CA MET A 70 13.36 0.60 2.09
C MET A 70 13.93 -0.25 0.95
N PHE A 71 13.54 0.05 -0.29
CA PHE A 71 13.93 -0.72 -1.48
C PHE A 71 14.82 0.07 -2.44
N LYS A 72 15.58 1.04 -1.90
CA LYS A 72 16.42 1.94 -2.70
C LYS A 72 17.41 1.20 -3.61
N ASP A 73 17.95 0.08 -3.13
CA ASP A 73 18.97 -0.69 -3.86
C ASP A 73 18.34 -1.59 -4.94
N ASP A 74 17.09 -2.02 -4.75
CA ASP A 74 16.37 -2.91 -5.66
C ASP A 74 15.66 -2.15 -6.80
N LEU A 75 15.10 -0.98 -6.49
CA LEU A 75 14.23 -0.22 -7.39
C LEU A 75 14.88 0.20 -8.74
N PRO A 76 16.12 0.74 -8.79
CA PRO A 76 16.73 1.21 -10.04
C PRO A 76 16.95 0.08 -11.06
N ASN A 77 17.24 -1.13 -10.55
CA ASN A 77 17.53 -2.31 -11.36
C ASN A 77 16.38 -3.32 -11.35
N TRP A 78 15.20 -2.90 -10.91
CA TRP A 78 14.04 -3.78 -10.90
C TRP A 78 13.65 -4.18 -12.33
N ARG A 79 13.36 -5.47 -12.53
CA ARG A 79 13.00 -6.08 -13.81
C ARG A 79 11.71 -6.92 -13.68
N GLY A 80 10.93 -6.70 -12.63
CA GLY A 80 9.67 -7.43 -12.39
C GLY A 80 9.76 -8.51 -11.30
N GLN A 81 10.92 -8.75 -10.71
CA GLN A 81 11.09 -9.68 -9.59
C GLN A 81 10.31 -9.21 -8.35
N LEU A 82 9.47 -10.08 -7.76
CA LEU A 82 8.68 -9.73 -6.56
C LEU A 82 9.41 -10.07 -5.25
N ASN A 83 10.41 -10.93 -5.31
CA ASN A 83 11.16 -11.39 -4.13
C ASN A 83 11.74 -10.26 -3.26
N PRO A 84 12.30 -9.18 -3.81
CA PRO A 84 12.81 -8.08 -2.98
C PRO A 84 11.70 -7.42 -2.15
N PHE A 85 10.46 -7.42 -2.65
CA PHE A 85 9.32 -6.72 -2.07
C PHE A 85 8.43 -7.60 -1.21
N LYS A 86 8.87 -8.79 -0.77
CA LYS A 86 8.05 -9.68 0.08
C LYS A 86 7.53 -8.99 1.35
N ASN A 87 8.31 -8.07 1.89
CA ASN A 87 7.97 -7.31 3.10
C ASN A 87 7.20 -6.01 2.82
N ALA A 88 6.87 -5.71 1.55
CA ALA A 88 6.14 -4.51 1.20
C ALA A 88 4.74 -4.46 1.86
N GLY A 89 4.13 -5.62 2.13
CA GLY A 89 2.85 -5.68 2.85
C GLY A 89 2.91 -5.05 4.24
N LEU A 90 4.05 -5.13 4.94
CA LEU A 90 4.21 -4.59 6.29
C LEU A 90 4.12 -3.06 6.30
N ILE A 91 4.80 -2.38 5.37
CA ILE A 91 4.75 -0.92 5.24
C ILE A 91 3.42 -0.41 4.70
N VAL A 92 2.72 -1.20 3.87
CA VAL A 92 1.34 -0.89 3.48
C VAL A 92 0.47 -0.84 4.72
N ASP A 93 0.54 -1.86 5.57
CA ASP A 93 -0.30 -1.92 6.77
C ASP A 93 0.11 -0.88 7.83
N GLU A 94 1.40 -0.68 8.06
CA GLU A 94 1.91 0.28 9.04
C GLU A 94 1.39 1.71 8.77
N ILE A 95 1.34 2.09 7.49
CA ILE A 95 0.98 3.45 7.08
C ILE A 95 -0.52 3.60 6.79
N LEU A 96 -1.13 2.61 6.15
CA LEU A 96 -2.54 2.67 5.71
C LEU A 96 -3.51 1.92 6.62
N ASN A 97 -3.03 1.16 7.60
CA ASN A 97 -3.83 0.38 8.55
C ASN A 97 -4.82 -0.57 7.87
N THR A 98 -4.41 -1.20 6.77
CA THR A 98 -5.26 -2.10 5.98
C THR A 98 -5.74 -3.32 6.74
N SER A 99 -5.01 -3.78 7.76
CA SER A 99 -5.33 -4.94 8.58
C SER A 99 -6.49 -4.71 9.54
N ILE A 100 -6.99 -3.47 9.67
CA ILE A 100 -8.13 -3.16 10.54
C ILE A 100 -9.40 -3.95 10.18
N ILE A 101 -9.55 -4.36 8.92
CA ILE A 101 -10.69 -5.13 8.43
C ILE A 101 -10.57 -6.64 8.69
N LEU A 102 -9.36 -7.11 9.05
CA LEU A 102 -9.10 -8.52 9.30
C LEU A 102 -9.67 -8.94 10.67
N PRO A 103 -9.91 -10.24 10.89
CA PRO A 103 -10.14 -10.74 12.24
C PRO A 103 -8.92 -10.47 13.12
N HIS A 104 -9.15 -10.18 14.39
CA HIS A 104 -8.10 -9.92 15.37
C HIS A 104 -8.20 -10.91 16.53
N GLN A 105 -7.06 -11.40 16.99
CA GLN A 105 -6.94 -12.15 18.23
C GLN A 105 -6.46 -11.26 19.37
N LEU A 106 -6.79 -11.68 20.59
CA LEU A 106 -6.26 -11.10 21.81
C LEU A 106 -4.96 -11.80 22.20
N SER A 107 -3.91 -11.03 22.43
CA SER A 107 -2.63 -11.55 22.92
C SER A 107 -2.03 -10.57 23.93
N TYR A 108 -2.09 -10.89 25.21
CA TYR A 108 -1.57 -10.03 26.27
C TYR A 108 -1.28 -10.79 27.55
N ASP A 109 -0.41 -10.21 28.38
CA ASP A 109 -0.20 -10.62 29.76
C ASP A 109 -0.68 -9.53 30.73
N SER A 110 -0.54 -9.79 32.04
CA SER A 110 -0.94 -8.82 33.07
C SER A 110 -0.16 -7.50 33.03
N SER A 111 1.02 -7.46 32.39
CA SER A 111 1.84 -6.25 32.25
C SER A 111 1.35 -5.38 31.09
N SER A 112 0.97 -5.98 29.96
CA SER A 112 0.41 -5.27 28.80
C SER A 112 -0.84 -4.47 29.16
N VAL A 113 -1.68 -4.98 30.06
CA VAL A 113 -2.90 -4.29 30.52
C VAL A 113 -2.59 -3.09 31.43
N LYS A 114 -1.51 -3.16 32.21
CA LYS A 114 -1.07 -2.05 33.07
C LYS A 114 -0.54 -0.88 32.26
N ASP A 115 0.07 -1.17 31.12
CA ASP A 115 0.63 -0.18 30.19
C ASP A 115 -0.41 0.61 29.39
N LEU A 116 -1.68 0.22 29.45
CA LEU A 116 -2.78 0.96 28.84
C LEU A 116 -2.97 2.30 29.55
N LYS A 117 -2.81 3.40 28.84
CA LYS A 117 -2.97 4.75 29.38
C LYS A 117 -4.42 5.19 29.30
N ASN A 118 -5.14 4.79 28.25
CA ASN A 118 -6.50 5.23 28.01
C ASN A 118 -7.52 4.37 28.80
N PRO A 119 -8.42 4.97 29.60
CA PRO A 119 -9.53 4.23 30.21
C PRO A 119 -10.44 3.56 29.17
N HIS A 120 -10.61 4.17 27.99
CA HIS A 120 -11.37 3.57 26.88
C HIS A 120 -10.75 2.27 26.39
N ALA A 121 -9.41 2.16 26.35
CA ALA A 121 -8.74 0.93 25.94
C ALA A 121 -9.03 -0.24 26.90
N ARG A 122 -9.10 0.02 28.21
CA ARG A 122 -9.43 -1.01 29.21
C ARG A 122 -10.86 -1.52 29.06
N ASP A 123 -11.81 -0.64 28.81
CA ASP A 123 -13.21 -1.05 28.66
C ASP A 123 -13.43 -1.78 27.33
N VAL A 124 -12.81 -1.32 26.24
CA VAL A 124 -12.80 -2.04 24.96
C VAL A 124 -12.16 -3.41 25.10
N LEU A 125 -11.07 -3.55 25.87
CA LEU A 125 -10.44 -4.85 26.12
C LEU A 125 -11.37 -5.82 26.85
N LYS A 126 -12.10 -5.35 27.87
CA LYS A 126 -13.10 -6.17 28.56
C LYS A 126 -14.18 -6.66 27.61
N VAL A 127 -14.72 -5.77 26.78
CA VAL A 127 -15.73 -6.13 25.77
C VAL A 127 -15.17 -7.14 24.78
N ALA A 128 -13.98 -6.90 24.23
CA ALA A 128 -13.33 -7.84 23.30
C ALA A 128 -13.17 -9.23 23.93
N HIS A 129 -12.78 -9.30 25.20
CA HIS A 129 -12.65 -10.57 25.91
C HIS A 129 -14.00 -11.28 26.08
N SER A 130 -15.04 -10.57 26.51
CA SER A 130 -16.40 -11.12 26.61
C SER A 130 -16.94 -11.61 25.27
N CYS A 131 -16.70 -10.88 24.16
CA CYS A 131 -17.11 -11.33 22.83
C CYS A 131 -16.45 -12.66 22.44
N CYS A 132 -15.16 -12.84 22.73
CA CYS A 132 -14.46 -14.10 22.48
C CYS A 132 -15.01 -15.25 23.33
N GLU A 133 -15.29 -15.01 24.62
CA GLU A 133 -15.86 -16.02 25.52
C GLU A 133 -17.28 -16.42 25.11
N GLU A 134 -18.15 -15.46 24.80
CA GLU A 134 -19.56 -15.71 24.44
C GLU A 134 -19.71 -16.44 23.10
N THR A 135 -18.78 -16.22 22.17
CA THR A 135 -18.82 -16.83 20.83
C THR A 135 -18.00 -18.11 20.73
N GLU A 136 -17.27 -18.48 21.79
CA GLU A 136 -16.29 -19.59 21.80
C GLU A 136 -15.26 -19.48 20.66
N ARG A 137 -14.86 -18.25 20.30
CA ARG A 137 -13.87 -17.97 19.24
C ARG A 137 -12.65 -17.25 19.79
N GLU A 138 -11.48 -17.63 19.30
CA GLU A 138 -10.21 -16.99 19.64
C GLU A 138 -9.97 -15.65 18.89
N PHE A 139 -10.88 -15.27 18.01
CA PHE A 139 -10.79 -14.05 17.21
C PHE A 139 -12.12 -13.32 17.12
N LEU A 140 -12.05 -12.03 16.77
CA LEU A 140 -13.21 -11.16 16.57
C LEU A 140 -12.94 -10.16 15.43
N PHE A 141 -14.01 -9.61 14.85
CA PHE A 141 -13.87 -8.51 13.89
C PHE A 141 -13.97 -7.17 14.59
N ILE A 142 -13.19 -6.18 14.14
CA ILE A 142 -13.24 -4.81 14.68
C ILE A 142 -14.64 -4.20 14.52
N ALA A 143 -15.36 -4.54 13.45
CA ALA A 143 -16.75 -4.11 13.26
C ALA A 143 -17.66 -4.59 14.40
N THR A 144 -17.57 -5.88 14.76
CA THR A 144 -18.31 -6.46 15.89
C THR A 144 -17.89 -5.82 17.21
N LEU A 145 -16.58 -5.60 17.41
CA LEU A 145 -16.10 -4.93 18.63
C LEU A 145 -16.63 -3.50 18.76
N LEU A 146 -16.70 -2.76 17.66
CA LEU A 146 -17.23 -1.39 17.65
C LEU A 146 -18.70 -1.36 18.07
N GLU A 147 -19.50 -2.26 17.53
CA GLU A 147 -20.93 -2.41 17.85
C GLU A 147 -21.11 -2.79 19.34
N GLU A 148 -20.49 -3.88 19.77
CA GLU A 148 -20.60 -4.40 21.13
C GLU A 148 -20.05 -3.41 22.17
N ALA A 149 -18.94 -2.72 21.87
CA ALA A 149 -18.40 -1.73 22.80
C ALA A 149 -19.30 -0.50 22.91
N SER A 150 -19.96 -0.10 21.81
CA SER A 150 -20.92 1.00 21.82
C SER A 150 -22.10 0.69 22.73
N GLU A 151 -22.64 -0.52 22.62
CA GLU A 151 -23.81 -0.95 23.41
C GLU A 151 -23.46 -1.15 24.88
N ARG A 152 -22.34 -1.80 25.18
CA ARG A 152 -21.98 -2.18 26.56
C ARG A 152 -21.35 -1.06 27.38
N THR A 153 -20.71 -0.08 26.73
CA THR A 153 -19.97 0.98 27.44
C THR A 153 -20.65 2.35 27.37
N ASN A 154 -21.67 2.52 26.52
CA ASN A 154 -22.34 3.80 26.26
C ASN A 154 -21.37 4.93 25.89
N LYS A 155 -20.25 4.58 25.25
CA LYS A 155 -19.22 5.50 24.75
C LYS A 155 -19.48 5.85 23.31
N ASP A 156 -18.98 7.00 22.90
CA ASP A 156 -19.07 7.38 21.49
C ASP A 156 -18.07 6.59 20.62
N THR A 157 -18.32 6.61 19.32
CA THR A 157 -17.49 5.89 18.34
C THR A 157 -16.03 6.32 18.38
N ALA A 158 -15.72 7.60 18.59
CA ALA A 158 -14.35 8.10 18.62
C ALA A 158 -13.61 7.61 19.87
N GLU A 159 -14.26 7.59 21.03
CA GLU A 159 -13.74 7.02 22.27
C GLU A 159 -13.38 5.54 22.13
N ILE A 160 -14.27 4.77 21.52
CA ILE A 160 -14.06 3.34 21.26
C ILE A 160 -12.90 3.17 20.28
N PHE A 161 -12.86 3.95 19.19
CA PHE A 161 -11.75 3.91 18.23
C PHE A 161 -10.40 4.25 18.86
N MET A 162 -10.35 5.20 19.81
CA MET A 162 -9.12 5.49 20.56
C MET A 162 -8.68 4.27 21.39
N GLY A 163 -9.63 3.56 22.00
CA GLY A 163 -9.36 2.32 22.72
C GLY A 163 -8.80 1.23 21.79
N ILE A 164 -9.48 0.96 20.68
CA ILE A 164 -9.06 -0.03 19.67
C ILE A 164 -7.67 0.32 19.11
N LYS A 165 -7.42 1.61 18.82
CA LYS A 165 -6.12 2.07 18.35
C LYS A 165 -5.02 1.76 19.36
N GLU A 166 -5.21 2.07 20.64
CA GLU A 166 -4.20 1.77 21.65
C GLU A 166 -3.96 0.26 21.81
N LEU A 167 -5.01 -0.55 21.78
CA LEU A 167 -4.88 -2.01 21.83
C LEU A 167 -4.06 -2.55 20.64
N ARG A 168 -4.26 -2.01 19.43
CA ARG A 168 -3.47 -2.37 18.24
C ARG A 168 -2.02 -1.88 18.35
N ASP A 169 -1.80 -0.63 18.77
CA ASP A 169 -0.48 -0.04 18.97
C ASP A 169 0.35 -0.84 20.00
N LYS A 170 -0.32 -1.36 21.03
CA LYS A 170 0.27 -2.20 22.09
C LYS A 170 0.36 -3.69 21.74
N LYS A 171 -0.03 -4.08 20.52
CA LYS A 171 -0.05 -5.48 20.06
C LYS A 171 -0.90 -6.41 20.95
N ILE A 172 -1.92 -5.85 21.60
CA ILE A 172 -2.92 -6.61 22.35
C ILE A 172 -3.99 -7.16 21.40
N LEU A 173 -4.43 -6.33 20.45
CA LEU A 173 -5.24 -6.77 19.30
C LEU A 173 -4.32 -6.97 18.10
N ILE A 174 -4.16 -8.23 17.69
CA ILE A 174 -3.27 -8.61 16.59
C ILE A 174 -4.12 -9.13 15.42
N PRO A 175 -4.00 -8.55 14.21
CA PRO A 175 -4.72 -9.06 13.05
C PRO A 175 -4.23 -10.46 12.66
N ILE A 176 -5.15 -11.28 12.17
CA ILE A 176 -4.91 -12.64 11.67
C ILE A 176 -5.26 -12.68 10.19
N GLU A 177 -4.39 -13.27 9.39
CA GLU A 177 -4.67 -13.51 7.98
C GLU A 177 -5.82 -14.52 7.83
N ILE A 178 -6.82 -14.19 6.99
CA ILE A 178 -7.98 -15.08 6.74
C ILE A 178 -7.50 -16.41 6.16
N SER A 179 -6.45 -16.38 5.34
CA SER A 179 -5.81 -17.58 4.80
C SER A 179 -5.22 -18.49 5.88
N ALA A 180 -4.82 -17.95 7.04
CA ALA A 180 -4.35 -18.76 8.17
C ALA A 180 -5.51 -19.47 8.90
N ILE A 181 -6.73 -18.94 8.79
CA ILE A 181 -7.96 -19.53 9.33
C ILE A 181 -8.50 -20.62 8.39
N GLU A 182 -8.36 -20.42 7.07
CA GLU A 182 -8.87 -21.31 6.03
C GLU A 182 -7.81 -22.23 5.39
N ALA A 183 -6.58 -22.27 5.92
CA ALA A 183 -5.45 -22.96 5.30
C ALA A 183 -5.72 -24.47 5.10
N GLN A 184 -6.25 -24.84 3.94
CA GLN A 184 -6.18 -26.21 3.46
C GLN A 184 -4.76 -26.46 2.97
N PRO A 185 -4.15 -27.61 3.32
CA PRO A 185 -2.83 -27.96 2.82
C PRO A 185 -2.85 -27.97 1.28
N VAL A 186 -1.84 -27.35 0.66
CA VAL A 186 -1.69 -27.33 -0.80
C VAL A 186 -1.74 -28.76 -1.32
N SER A 187 -2.65 -29.02 -2.26
CA SER A 187 -2.87 -30.38 -2.73
C SER A 187 -1.62 -30.91 -3.45
N GLN A 188 -1.40 -32.24 -3.40
CA GLN A 188 -0.27 -32.86 -4.10
C GLN A 188 -0.31 -32.58 -5.63
N GLN A 189 -1.51 -32.42 -6.20
CA GLN A 189 -1.69 -32.06 -7.60
C GLN A 189 -1.18 -30.64 -7.91
N GLU A 190 -1.41 -29.69 -7.01
CA GLU A 190 -0.89 -28.32 -7.15
C GLU A 190 0.63 -28.27 -6.96
N ILE A 191 1.19 -29.04 -6.02
CA ILE A 191 2.65 -29.16 -5.86
C ILE A 191 3.29 -29.66 -7.15
N ASN A 192 2.68 -30.66 -7.79
CA ASN A 192 3.16 -31.19 -9.07
C ASN A 192 3.07 -30.15 -10.20
N LEU A 193 2.00 -29.34 -10.23
CA LEU A 193 1.84 -28.26 -11.22
C LEU A 193 2.88 -27.13 -11.02
N ILE A 194 3.17 -26.77 -9.77
CA ILE A 194 4.22 -25.81 -9.41
C ILE A 194 5.57 -26.32 -9.89
N ASN A 195 5.90 -27.58 -9.59
CA ASN A 195 7.14 -28.21 -10.03
C ASN A 195 7.30 -28.18 -11.55
N GLN A 196 6.24 -28.51 -12.30
CA GLN A 196 6.28 -28.44 -13.77
C GLN A 196 6.57 -27.02 -14.27
N LYS A 197 5.87 -26.01 -13.73
CA LYS A 197 6.04 -24.60 -14.13
C LYS A 197 7.41 -24.02 -13.75
N VAL A 198 7.97 -24.43 -12.61
CA VAL A 198 9.30 -23.98 -12.18
C VAL A 198 10.41 -24.70 -12.97
N THR A 199 10.21 -25.98 -13.29
CA THR A 199 11.19 -26.75 -14.07
C THR A 199 11.35 -26.21 -15.48
N SER A 200 10.28 -25.67 -16.07
CA SER A 200 10.30 -25.02 -17.39
C SER A 200 11.06 -23.69 -17.45
N LEU A 201 11.47 -23.12 -16.32
CA LEU A 201 12.32 -21.93 -16.28
C LEU A 201 13.77 -22.32 -16.59
N THR A 202 14.33 -21.84 -17.70
CA THR A 202 15.67 -22.22 -18.18
C THR A 202 16.82 -21.51 -17.48
N ASN A 203 16.53 -20.46 -16.69
CA ASN A 203 17.53 -19.50 -16.21
C ASN A 203 17.93 -19.70 -14.74
N LEU A 204 17.47 -20.78 -14.10
CA LEU A 204 17.71 -21.06 -12.67
C LEU A 204 18.42 -22.41 -12.51
N SER A 205 19.34 -22.47 -11.55
CA SER A 205 19.95 -23.73 -11.10
C SER A 205 18.91 -24.62 -10.40
N ASN A 206 19.23 -25.91 -10.26
CA ASN A 206 18.32 -26.87 -9.61
C ASN A 206 18.04 -26.52 -8.14
N GLU A 207 19.00 -25.92 -7.44
CA GLU A 207 18.84 -25.47 -6.07
C GLU A 207 17.91 -24.24 -5.97
N GLU A 208 18.08 -23.26 -6.87
CA GLU A 208 17.20 -22.10 -6.97
C GLU A 208 15.77 -22.49 -7.35
N LYS A 209 15.61 -23.48 -8.23
CA LYS A 209 14.31 -24.06 -8.56
C LYS A 209 13.63 -24.70 -7.35
N GLN A 210 14.37 -25.46 -6.55
CA GLN A 210 13.81 -26.09 -5.35
C GLN A 210 13.40 -25.05 -4.29
N ASN A 211 14.23 -24.04 -4.09
CA ASN A 211 13.91 -22.91 -3.19
C ASN A 211 12.69 -22.13 -3.68
N LEU A 212 12.55 -21.96 -5.00
CA LEU A 212 11.39 -21.32 -5.61
C LEU A 212 10.12 -22.16 -5.42
N VAL A 213 10.17 -23.48 -5.59
CA VAL A 213 9.02 -24.37 -5.32
C VAL A 213 8.58 -24.25 -3.87
N ASN A 214 9.52 -24.35 -2.93
CA ASN A 214 9.23 -24.24 -1.50
C ASN A 214 8.63 -22.87 -1.11
N PHE A 215 9.07 -21.81 -1.80
CA PHE A 215 8.49 -20.48 -1.61
C PHE A 215 7.07 -20.39 -2.19
N LEU A 216 6.83 -20.92 -3.39
CA LEU A 216 5.53 -20.87 -4.06
C LEU A 216 4.45 -21.70 -3.37
N THR A 217 4.82 -22.78 -2.67
CA THR A 217 3.88 -23.59 -1.88
C THR A 217 3.39 -22.87 -0.61
N GLN A 218 4.11 -21.84 -0.15
CA GLN A 218 3.69 -21.01 0.99
C GLN A 218 2.79 -19.84 0.59
N LEU A 219 2.71 -19.52 -0.71
CA LEU A 219 1.87 -18.44 -1.23
C LEU A 219 0.46 -18.91 -1.57
N GLY A 220 -0.50 -17.98 -1.50
CA GLY A 220 -1.85 -18.22 -1.99
C GLY A 220 -1.90 -18.46 -3.50
N PRO A 221 -2.96 -19.07 -4.05
CA PRO A 221 -3.08 -19.38 -5.48
C PRO A 221 -2.89 -18.14 -6.39
N MET A 222 -3.44 -17.00 -6.00
CA MET A 222 -3.34 -15.75 -6.77
C MET A 222 -1.93 -15.15 -6.76
N GLU A 223 -1.28 -15.12 -5.61
CA GLU A 223 0.10 -14.59 -5.45
C GLU A 223 1.10 -15.45 -6.22
N ARG A 224 0.92 -16.77 -6.17
CA ARG A 224 1.70 -17.75 -6.91
C ARG A 224 1.61 -17.56 -8.41
N GLU A 225 0.40 -17.34 -8.93
CA GLU A 225 0.18 -17.09 -10.36
C GLU A 225 0.82 -15.76 -10.80
N ALA A 226 0.66 -14.71 -10.02
CA ALA A 226 1.29 -13.41 -10.28
C ALA A 226 2.82 -13.52 -10.32
N TYR A 227 3.41 -14.26 -9.38
CA TYR A 227 4.85 -14.48 -9.30
C TYR A 227 5.39 -15.31 -10.49
N LEU A 228 4.70 -16.39 -10.87
CA LEU A 228 5.09 -17.20 -12.03
C LEU A 228 4.95 -16.43 -13.36
N SER A 229 3.94 -15.57 -13.46
CA SER A 229 3.74 -14.67 -14.59
C SER A 229 4.89 -13.66 -14.72
N SER A 230 5.40 -13.11 -13.61
CA SER A 230 6.53 -12.16 -13.67
C SER A 230 7.87 -12.80 -14.06
N LEU A 231 8.07 -14.09 -13.74
CA LEU A 231 9.26 -14.84 -14.15
C LEU A 231 9.27 -15.26 -15.63
N THR A 232 8.10 -15.46 -16.22
CA THR A 232 7.96 -15.93 -17.61
C THR A 232 7.79 -14.81 -18.60
N LYS A 233 7.24 -13.66 -18.18
CA LYS A 233 7.06 -12.49 -19.01
C LYS A 233 8.13 -11.45 -18.70
N GLN A 234 9.26 -11.51 -19.42
CA GLN A 234 10.08 -10.32 -19.67
C GLN A 234 9.30 -9.38 -20.60
N HIS A 235 8.27 -8.70 -20.09
CA HIS A 235 7.87 -7.48 -20.77
C HIS A 235 8.93 -6.45 -20.43
N GLU A 236 9.59 -5.89 -21.45
CA GLU A 236 10.06 -4.52 -21.33
C GLU A 236 8.86 -3.73 -20.80
N ILE A 237 8.94 -3.28 -19.56
CA ILE A 237 8.05 -2.23 -19.10
C ILE A 237 8.41 -1.08 -20.03
N VAL A 238 7.60 -0.89 -21.06
CA VAL A 238 7.55 0.36 -21.80
C VAL A 238 6.98 1.34 -20.80
N SER A 239 7.83 1.82 -19.90
CA SER A 239 7.58 3.06 -19.20
C SER A 239 7.35 4.06 -20.32
N ALA A 240 6.12 4.56 -20.42
CA ALA A 240 5.86 5.73 -21.24
C ALA A 240 6.98 6.72 -20.90
N PRO A 241 7.76 7.20 -21.89
CA PRO A 241 8.91 8.01 -21.61
C PRO A 241 8.46 9.12 -20.68
N ILE A 242 9.05 9.18 -19.48
CA ILE A 242 8.79 10.25 -18.52
C ILE A 242 9.41 11.50 -19.13
N LYS A 243 8.70 12.09 -20.08
CA LYS A 243 8.85 13.50 -20.43
C LYS A 243 7.97 14.24 -19.44
N THR A 244 8.45 14.35 -18.19
CA THR A 244 8.01 15.41 -17.29
C THR A 244 8.21 16.71 -18.04
N THR A 245 7.12 17.27 -18.55
CA THR A 245 7.18 18.47 -19.40
C THR A 245 6.50 19.61 -18.68
N ILE A 246 7.05 20.02 -17.54
CA ILE A 246 6.66 21.31 -16.98
C ILE A 246 7.92 22.06 -16.59
N GLY A 247 8.11 23.15 -17.31
CA GLY A 247 8.50 24.37 -16.64
C GLY A 247 9.94 24.58 -16.23
N THR A 248 10.95 23.73 -16.52
CA THR A 248 12.34 24.18 -16.33
C THR A 248 13.33 23.62 -17.34
N ILE A 249 14.07 24.58 -17.90
CA ILE A 249 15.32 24.47 -18.63
C ILE A 249 16.14 23.27 -18.15
N ILE A 250 16.51 22.40 -19.09
CA ILE A 250 17.38 21.25 -18.84
C ILE A 250 18.67 21.79 -18.21
N VAL A 251 18.90 21.50 -16.93
CA VAL A 251 20.12 21.87 -16.21
C VAL A 251 21.07 20.69 -16.30
N ASP A 252 21.80 20.65 -17.40
CA ASP A 252 22.90 19.72 -17.66
C ASP A 252 24.25 20.24 -17.14
N ASN A 253 24.35 21.54 -16.81
CA ASN A 253 25.57 22.17 -16.29
C ASN A 253 25.29 23.52 -15.58
N MET A 254 26.29 24.06 -14.89
CA MET A 254 26.16 25.32 -14.12
C MET A 254 25.76 26.53 -14.99
N LYS A 255 26.09 26.51 -16.29
CA LYS A 255 25.76 27.59 -17.23
C LYS A 255 24.29 27.53 -17.64
N SER A 256 23.73 26.34 -17.87
CA SER A 256 22.30 26.15 -18.10
C SER A 256 21.46 26.45 -16.85
N ALA A 257 21.96 26.14 -15.65
CA ALA A 257 21.34 26.55 -14.38
C ALA A 257 21.18 28.07 -14.25
N LYS A 258 22.25 28.84 -14.50
CA LYS A 258 22.23 30.31 -14.42
C LYS A 258 21.28 30.93 -15.46
N LYS A 259 21.18 30.33 -16.64
CA LYS A 259 20.23 30.74 -17.68
C LYS A 259 18.79 30.40 -17.26
N GLY A 260 18.60 29.23 -16.66
CA GLY A 260 17.40 28.75 -15.95
C GLY A 260 16.78 29.78 -15.04
N VAL A 261 17.54 30.16 -14.02
CA VAL A 261 17.14 31.11 -12.98
C VAL A 261 16.81 32.48 -13.57
N LYS A 262 17.58 32.96 -14.55
CA LYS A 262 17.35 34.28 -15.18
C LYS A 262 16.03 34.31 -15.96
N GLU A 263 15.64 33.20 -16.57
CA GLU A 263 14.41 33.09 -17.35
C GLU A 263 13.17 32.94 -16.46
N LEU A 264 13.25 32.13 -15.40
CA LEU A 264 12.21 32.03 -14.37
C LEU A 264 11.96 33.39 -13.71
N SER A 265 13.02 34.10 -13.31
CA SER A 265 12.91 35.44 -12.72
C SER A 265 12.23 36.45 -13.66
N LYS A 266 12.49 36.36 -14.98
CA LYS A 266 11.83 37.20 -15.99
C LYS A 266 10.33 36.88 -16.10
N ARG A 267 9.95 35.59 -16.07
CA ARG A 267 8.56 35.14 -16.13
C ARG A 267 7.78 35.53 -14.87
N ALA A 268 8.38 35.38 -13.69
CA ALA A 268 7.81 35.82 -12.42
C ALA A 268 7.56 37.35 -12.40
N LYS A 269 8.49 38.16 -12.92
CA LYS A 269 8.28 39.62 -13.05
C LYS A 269 7.13 39.99 -13.98
N ILE A 270 6.97 39.28 -15.09
CA ILE A 270 5.86 39.50 -16.03
C ILE A 270 4.52 39.08 -15.41
N ALA A 271 4.48 37.96 -14.68
CA ALA A 271 3.29 37.48 -13.98
C ALA A 271 2.87 38.45 -12.86
N LYS A 272 3.84 38.96 -12.09
CA LYS A 272 3.62 40.01 -11.09
C LYS A 272 3.07 41.29 -11.71
N GLY A 273 3.59 41.72 -12.86
CA GLY A 273 3.09 42.90 -13.59
C GLY A 273 1.66 42.73 -14.13
N LYS A 274 1.15 41.50 -14.20
CA LYS A 274 -0.22 41.16 -14.58
C LYS A 274 -1.14 40.87 -13.39
N ASN A 275 -0.70 41.18 -12.16
CA ASN A 275 -1.41 40.88 -10.90
C ASN A 275 -1.79 39.40 -10.71
N ASN A 276 -1.09 38.47 -11.38
CA ASN A 276 -1.30 37.04 -11.18
C ASN A 276 -0.33 36.51 -10.12
N TYR A 277 -0.69 36.74 -8.86
CA TYR A 277 0.15 36.46 -7.70
C TYR A 277 0.35 34.96 -7.45
N GLN A 278 -0.69 34.15 -7.66
CA GLN A 278 -0.63 32.69 -7.57
C GLN A 278 0.47 32.14 -8.50
N LYS A 279 0.42 32.54 -9.77
CA LYS A 279 1.40 32.13 -10.79
C LYS A 279 2.81 32.70 -10.59
N THR A 280 2.94 33.73 -9.75
CA THR A 280 4.25 34.30 -9.39
C THR A 280 4.93 33.47 -8.30
N ILE A 281 4.15 32.82 -7.42
CA ILE A 281 4.65 31.97 -6.34
C ILE A 281 5.01 30.57 -6.87
N GLU A 282 4.30 30.10 -7.90
CA GLU A 282 4.54 28.81 -8.56
C GLU A 282 5.77 28.79 -9.49
N LEU A 283 6.40 29.94 -9.80
CA LEU A 283 7.54 30.10 -10.70
C LEU A 283 8.84 30.48 -9.97
#